data_AF-A0A5C5WND0-F1
#
_entry.id   AF-A0A5C5WND0-F1
#
_cell.length_a   1.000
_cell.length_b   1.000
_cell.length_c   1.000
_cell.angle_alpha   90.00
_cell.angle_beta   90.00
_cell.angle_gamma   90.00
#
_symmetry.space_group_name_H-M   'P 1'
#
loop_
_entity.id
_entity.type
_entity.pdbx_description
1 polymer ?
#
loop_
_entity_poly.entity_id
_entity_poly.type
_entity_poly.pdbx_seq_one_letter_code
_entity_poly.pdbx_strand_id
1 'polypeptide(L)'
;MKFQTALSALCAFVFVVALSPGATSAQDRLRYPDEFVDGLSKQDDIPRIVLSTERGRELVDQLKQLRFAESTFGPRHPSAKFVLNDIATTKTKLMALAKEKSAEESGSAMALSNLNTSNIAASVSEMSESELRVLVVRLMDRIDQLQAQIEKLQADVIN
;
A
#
# COMPACT_ATOMS: atom_id res chain seq x y z
N MET A 1 81.53 0.85 -9.25
CA MET A 1 81.37 0.52 -7.81
C MET A 1 80.01 -0.19 -7.70
N LYS A 2 79.91 -1.52 -7.49
CA LYS A 2 80.12 -2.27 -6.24
C LYS A 2 79.29 -1.64 -5.09
N PHE A 3 78.41 -2.28 -4.32
CA PHE A 3 78.16 -3.68 -3.98
C PHE A 3 76.83 -3.74 -3.16
N GLN A 4 76.07 -4.85 -3.28
CA GLN A 4 75.48 -5.65 -2.18
C GLN A 4 74.69 -5.00 -1.01
N THR A 5 73.37 -5.27 -0.89
CA THR A 5 72.71 -6.34 -0.09
C THR A 5 72.79 -6.23 1.45
N ALA A 6 71.64 -6.05 2.11
CA ALA A 6 71.17 -6.83 3.27
C ALA A 6 69.67 -6.51 3.49
N LEU A 7 68.71 -7.41 3.24
CA LEU A 7 68.33 -8.65 3.93
C LEU A 7 67.55 -8.44 5.25
N SER A 8 66.35 -9.04 5.27
CA SER A 8 65.68 -9.72 6.38
C SER A 8 65.12 -8.95 7.59
N ALA A 9 63.79 -8.86 7.64
CA ALA A 9 62.94 -9.37 8.73
C ALA A 9 61.48 -9.14 8.30
N LEU A 10 60.80 -10.06 7.61
CA LEU A 10 60.28 -11.34 8.13
C LEU A 10 59.47 -11.16 9.43
N CYS A 11 58.32 -10.52 9.31
CA CYS A 11 57.16 -10.84 10.16
C CYS A 11 56.01 -11.23 9.25
N ALA A 12 55.99 -12.52 8.95
CA ALA A 12 54.85 -13.22 8.42
C ALA A 12 53.70 -13.13 9.45
N PHE A 13 52.73 -12.25 9.20
CA PHE A 13 51.40 -12.41 9.79
C PHE A 13 50.54 -13.14 8.76
N VAL A 14 50.72 -14.46 8.74
CA VAL A 14 49.75 -15.39 8.17
C VAL A 14 48.52 -15.32 9.07
N PHE A 15 47.62 -14.38 8.79
CA PHE A 15 46.29 -14.43 9.37
C PHE A 15 45.48 -15.42 8.54
N VAL A 16 45.39 -16.62 9.09
CA VAL A 16 44.61 -17.74 8.60
C VAL A 16 43.19 -17.27 8.24
N VAL A 17 42.84 -17.51 6.99
CA VAL A 17 41.48 -17.47 6.46
C VAL A 17 40.63 -18.48 7.24
N ALA A 18 39.91 -18.00 8.24
CA ALA A 18 38.78 -18.72 8.81
C ALA A 18 37.56 -18.44 7.96
N LEU A 19 37.30 -19.37 7.05
CA LEU A 19 36.10 -19.48 6.23
C LEU A 19 34.89 -19.68 7.16
N SER A 20 34.15 -18.61 7.45
CA SER A 20 32.83 -18.68 8.08
C SER A 20 31.76 -18.23 7.08
N PRO A 21 31.05 -19.17 6.42
CA PRO A 21 29.83 -18.85 5.69
C PRO A 21 28.67 -18.78 6.71
N GLY A 22 28.66 -17.72 7.49
CA GLY A 22 27.53 -17.34 8.34
C GLY A 22 26.84 -16.14 7.73
N ALA A 23 25.89 -16.39 6.82
CA ALA A 23 24.92 -15.40 6.38
C ALA A 23 24.04 -14.99 7.57
N THR A 24 24.53 -14.09 8.42
CA THR A 24 23.67 -13.30 9.29
C THR A 24 23.11 -12.20 8.42
N SER A 25 21.94 -12.48 7.87
CA SER A 25 21.00 -11.49 7.37
C SER A 25 21.03 -10.26 8.26
N ALA A 26 21.66 -9.19 7.78
CA ALA A 26 21.49 -7.84 8.30
C ALA A 26 20.08 -7.32 7.94
N GLN A 27 19.07 -8.15 8.15
CA GLN A 27 17.76 -7.73 8.64
C GLN A 27 17.93 -7.48 10.14
N ASP A 28 18.84 -6.56 10.48
CA ASP A 28 18.72 -5.86 11.74
C ASP A 28 17.48 -5.00 11.58
N ARG A 29 16.38 -5.65 11.97
CA ARG A 29 15.07 -5.05 12.09
C ARG A 29 15.31 -3.73 12.81
N LEU A 30 15.07 -2.63 12.12
CA LEU A 30 14.30 -1.53 12.69
C LEU A 30 13.00 -2.16 13.20
N ARG A 31 13.12 -2.85 14.33
CA ARG A 31 12.06 -3.39 15.14
C ARG A 31 11.46 -2.13 15.72
N TYR A 32 10.61 -1.50 14.91
CA TYR A 32 9.64 -0.55 15.41
C TYR A 32 8.99 -1.25 16.59
N PRO A 33 9.06 -0.69 17.80
CA PRO A 33 8.34 -1.27 18.92
C PRO A 33 6.87 -1.32 18.52
N ASP A 34 6.34 -2.54 18.33
CA ASP A 34 4.92 -2.80 18.06
C ASP A 34 4.01 -2.23 19.17
N GLU A 35 4.59 -1.81 20.30
CA GLU A 35 3.89 -1.16 21.41
C GLU A 35 3.47 0.29 21.12
N PHE A 36 3.90 0.91 20.00
CA PHE A 36 3.45 2.26 19.62
C PHE A 36 2.22 2.29 18.69
N VAL A 37 1.74 1.13 18.23
CA VAL A 37 0.68 1.06 17.21
C VAL A 37 -0.71 1.44 17.78
N ASP A 38 -0.90 1.36 19.09
CA ASP A 38 -2.22 1.54 19.73
C ASP A 38 -2.49 2.98 20.25
N GLY A 39 -1.48 3.84 20.27
CA GLY A 39 -1.61 5.24 20.75
C GLY A 39 -2.00 6.26 19.66
N LEU A 40 -1.63 6.01 18.41
CA LEU A 40 -1.80 6.96 17.30
C LEU A 40 -3.19 6.91 16.66
N SER A 41 -3.88 5.77 16.75
CA SER A 41 -5.22 5.58 16.21
C SER A 41 -6.30 6.38 16.94
N LYS A 42 -6.01 6.91 18.15
CA LYS A 42 -6.94 7.78 18.91
C LYS A 42 -6.66 9.29 18.77
N GLN A 43 -5.47 9.71 18.36
CA GLN A 43 -5.09 11.13 18.42
C GLN A 43 -5.20 11.89 17.10
N ASP A 44 -5.19 11.21 15.95
CA ASP A 44 -5.12 11.90 14.65
C ASP A 44 -6.43 11.89 13.85
N ASP A 45 -7.57 11.47 14.44
CA ASP A 45 -8.91 11.48 13.81
C ASP A 45 -8.90 10.95 12.36
N ILE A 46 -8.15 9.87 12.11
CA ILE A 46 -7.98 9.33 10.76
C ILE A 46 -9.24 8.53 10.40
N PRO A 47 -9.99 8.89 9.35
CA PRO A 47 -11.20 8.18 8.98
C PRO A 47 -10.88 6.75 8.54
N ARG A 48 -11.61 5.76 9.09
CA ARG A 48 -11.40 4.33 8.76
C ARG A 48 -11.47 4.04 7.26
N ILE A 49 -12.29 4.80 6.53
CA ILE A 49 -12.46 4.70 5.08
C ILE A 49 -11.13 4.89 4.34
N VAL A 50 -10.22 5.73 4.86
CA VAL A 50 -8.91 5.97 4.24
C VAL A 50 -8.00 4.76 4.40
N LEU A 51 -8.07 4.05 5.54
CA LEU A 51 -7.27 2.86 5.83
C LEU A 51 -7.61 1.66 4.92
N SER A 52 -8.80 1.68 4.33
CA SER A 52 -9.21 0.68 3.34
C SER A 52 -8.43 0.80 2.03
N THR A 53 -7.87 1.98 1.74
CA THR A 53 -7.10 2.24 0.52
C THR A 53 -5.60 2.07 0.74
N GLU A 54 -4.88 1.54 -0.25
CA GLU A 54 -3.43 1.37 -0.19
C GLU A 54 -2.71 2.72 0.00
N ARG A 55 -3.06 3.70 -0.83
CA ARG A 55 -2.55 5.08 -0.72
C ARG A 55 -2.81 5.71 0.64
N GLY A 56 -3.97 5.42 1.25
CA GLY A 56 -4.29 5.89 2.59
C GLY A 56 -3.38 5.26 3.66
N ARG A 57 -3.07 3.95 3.54
CA ARG A 57 -2.13 3.28 4.45
C ARG A 57 -0.72 3.86 4.33
N GLU A 58 -0.24 4.11 3.12
CA GLU A 58 1.07 4.74 2.88
C GLU A 58 1.19 6.11 3.55
N LEU A 59 0.17 6.97 3.40
CA LEU A 59 0.16 8.29 4.02
C LEU A 59 0.11 8.23 5.55
N VAL A 60 -0.58 7.23 6.11
CA VAL A 60 -0.59 7.00 7.55
C VAL A 60 0.80 6.56 8.04
N ASP A 61 1.47 5.68 7.31
CA ASP A 61 2.82 5.25 7.68
C ASP A 61 3.84 6.39 7.54
N GLN A 62 3.71 7.23 6.51
CA GLN A 62 4.49 8.47 6.41
C GLN A 62 4.22 9.39 7.60
N LEU A 63 2.96 9.54 8.01
CA LEU A 63 2.60 10.36 9.16
C LEU A 63 3.22 9.82 10.46
N LYS A 64 3.24 8.49 10.66
CA LYS A 64 3.92 7.87 11.81
C LYS A 64 5.42 8.18 11.83
N GLN A 65 6.09 8.05 10.68
CA GLN A 65 7.53 8.37 10.57
C GLN A 65 7.81 9.84 10.87
N LEU A 66 6.97 10.74 10.38
CA LEU A 66 7.10 12.17 10.66
C LEU A 66 6.87 12.50 12.14
N ARG A 67 5.92 11.85 12.80
CA ARG A 67 5.72 11.98 14.26
C ARG A 67 6.89 11.46 15.06
N PHE A 68 7.48 10.34 14.64
CA PHE A 68 8.70 9.85 15.24
C PHE A 68 9.83 10.86 15.10
N ALA A 69 10.01 11.44 13.91
CA ALA A 69 10.99 12.49 13.67
C ALA A 69 10.72 13.76 14.52
N GLU A 70 9.46 14.17 14.67
CA GLU A 70 9.05 15.28 15.54
C GLU A 70 9.49 15.05 17.00
N SER A 71 9.21 13.86 17.52
CA SER A 71 9.59 13.48 18.89
C SER A 71 11.11 13.38 19.08
N THR A 72 11.85 13.02 18.03
CA THR A 72 13.31 12.86 18.06
C THR A 72 14.04 14.20 18.00
N PHE A 73 13.57 15.13 17.16
CA PHE A 73 14.25 16.42 16.97
C PHE A 73 14.00 17.40 18.12
N GLY A 74 12.83 17.34 18.76
CA GLY A 74 12.45 18.27 19.82
C GLY A 74 12.19 19.71 19.30
N PRO A 75 11.65 20.60 20.15
CA PRO A 75 11.08 21.88 19.72
C PRO A 75 12.10 22.93 19.27
N ARG A 76 13.38 22.76 19.59
CA ARG A 76 14.46 23.72 19.29
C ARG A 76 15.26 23.39 18.03
N HIS A 77 15.03 22.23 17.42
CA HIS A 77 15.79 21.82 16.24
C HIS A 77 15.34 22.59 14.99
N PRO A 78 16.27 23.06 14.14
CA PRO A 78 15.91 23.84 12.94
C PRO A 78 14.97 23.05 11.99
N SER A 79 15.15 21.73 11.91
CA SER A 79 14.30 20.86 11.08
C SER A 79 12.90 20.61 11.65
N ALA A 80 12.65 20.92 12.93
CA ALA A 80 11.35 20.66 13.56
C ALA A 80 10.21 21.41 12.87
N LYS A 81 10.47 22.63 12.38
CA LYS A 81 9.48 23.42 11.62
C LYS A 81 9.08 22.75 10.31
N PHE A 82 10.04 22.12 9.62
CA PHE A 82 9.78 21.42 8.37
C PHE A 82 8.97 20.16 8.62
N VAL A 83 9.34 19.38 9.64
CA VAL A 83 8.60 18.16 10.04
C VAL A 83 7.15 18.48 10.42
N LEU A 84 6.92 19.56 11.17
CA LEU A 84 5.56 20.01 11.51
C LEU A 84 4.73 20.39 10.28
N ASN A 85 5.36 21.05 9.29
CA ASN A 85 4.71 21.37 8.02
C ASN A 85 4.38 20.08 7.24
N ASP A 86 5.30 19.13 7.18
CA ASP A 86 5.10 17.84 6.51
C ASP A 86 3.97 17.03 7.18
N ILE A 87 3.87 17.07 8.51
CA ILE A 87 2.75 16.47 9.24
C ILE A 87 1.44 17.14 8.84
N ALA A 88 1.37 18.48 8.83
CA ALA A 88 0.17 19.21 8.47
C ALA A 88 -0.27 18.91 7.02
N THR A 89 0.67 18.89 6.06
CA THR A 89 0.37 18.57 4.66
C THR A 89 -0.05 17.12 4.46
N THR A 90 0.52 16.18 5.21
CA THR A 90 0.12 14.77 5.16
C THR A 90 -1.30 14.58 5.70
N LYS A 91 -1.66 15.30 6.78
CA LYS A 91 -3.03 15.30 7.31
C LYS A 91 -4.06 15.84 6.32
N THR A 92 -3.75 16.95 5.63
CA THR A 92 -4.69 17.51 4.63
C THR A 92 -4.89 16.55 3.46
N LYS A 93 -3.85 15.84 3.01
CA LYS A 93 -3.96 14.78 2.00
C LYS A 93 -4.85 13.62 2.46
N LEU A 94 -4.69 13.17 3.70
CA LEU A 94 -5.54 12.12 4.29
C LEU A 94 -7.01 12.54 4.34
N MET A 95 -7.31 13.78 4.76
CA MET A 95 -8.67 14.32 4.77
C MET A 95 -9.26 14.48 3.36
N ALA A 96 -8.45 14.89 2.39
CA ALA A 96 -8.88 14.99 0.99
C ALA A 96 -9.27 13.61 0.43
N LEU A 97 -8.44 12.58 0.68
CA LEU A 97 -8.75 11.20 0.31
C LEU A 97 -10.01 10.68 1.00
N ALA A 98 -10.20 10.99 2.28
CA ALA A 98 -11.42 10.62 3.00
C ALA A 98 -12.68 11.22 2.37
N LYS A 99 -12.58 12.48 1.92
CA LYS A 99 -13.68 13.19 1.26
C LYS A 99 -13.98 12.61 -0.12
N GLU A 100 -12.94 12.34 -0.91
CA GLU A 100 -13.06 11.69 -2.22
C GLU A 100 -13.75 10.32 -2.09
N LYS A 101 -13.29 9.48 -1.16
CA LYS A 101 -13.84 8.14 -0.97
C LYS A 101 -15.29 8.16 -0.46
N SER A 102 -15.59 9.06 0.49
CA SER A 102 -16.97 9.26 0.95
C SER A 102 -17.89 9.75 -0.19
N ALA A 103 -17.38 10.57 -1.11
CA ALA A 103 -18.13 11.03 -2.27
C ALA A 103 -18.35 9.91 -3.30
N GLU A 104 -17.36 9.04 -3.53
CA GLU A 104 -17.53 7.85 -4.37
C GLU A 104 -18.56 6.88 -3.81
N GLU A 105 -18.53 6.60 -2.50
CA GLU A 105 -19.50 5.71 -1.86
C GLU A 105 -20.92 6.29 -1.90
N SER A 106 -21.06 7.60 -1.70
CA SER A 106 -22.34 8.30 -1.79
C SER A 106 -22.86 8.39 -3.23
N GLY A 107 -21.97 8.62 -4.20
CA GLY A 107 -22.30 8.66 -5.62
C GLY A 107 -22.65 7.27 -6.18
N SER A 108 -21.95 6.22 -5.72
CA SER A 108 -22.23 4.83 -6.08
C SER A 108 -23.56 4.35 -5.49
N ALA A 109 -23.87 4.70 -4.23
CA ALA A 109 -25.16 4.38 -3.64
C ALA A 109 -26.33 5.06 -4.37
N MET A 110 -26.15 6.31 -4.81
CA MET A 110 -27.18 7.03 -5.58
C MET A 110 -27.30 6.51 -7.03
N ALA A 111 -26.19 6.10 -7.65
CA ALA A 111 -26.20 5.47 -8.98
C ALA A 111 -26.81 4.06 -8.98
N LEU A 112 -26.60 3.26 -7.93
CA LEU A 112 -27.22 1.93 -7.77
C LEU A 112 -28.70 2.02 -7.43
N SER A 113 -29.12 3.04 -6.66
CA SER A 113 -30.53 3.25 -6.31
C SER A 113 -31.37 3.73 -7.49
N ASN A 114 -30.78 4.47 -8.44
CA ASN A 114 -31.44 4.91 -9.67
C ASN A 114 -31.40 3.88 -10.81
N LEU A 115 -30.71 2.76 -10.64
CA LEU A 115 -30.81 1.60 -11.53
C LEU A 115 -32.07 0.77 -11.17
N ASN A 116 -33.23 1.39 -11.34
CA ASN A 116 -34.35 0.82 -12.11
C ASN A 116 -34.73 -0.65 -11.84
N THR A 117 -34.76 -1.13 -10.60
CA THR A 117 -35.30 -2.48 -10.34
C THR A 117 -36.78 -2.56 -10.75
N SER A 118 -37.53 -1.46 -10.59
CA SER A 118 -38.93 -1.34 -11.02
C SER A 118 -39.10 -1.24 -12.54
N ASN A 119 -38.30 -0.42 -13.22
CA ASN A 119 -38.39 -0.25 -14.67
C ASN A 119 -37.86 -1.47 -15.45
N ILE A 120 -36.85 -2.16 -14.93
CA ILE A 120 -36.35 -3.41 -15.53
C ILE A 120 -37.41 -4.52 -15.33
N ALA A 121 -38.01 -4.65 -14.15
CA ALA A 121 -39.06 -5.64 -13.92
C ALA A 121 -40.29 -5.41 -14.81
N ALA A 122 -40.70 -4.14 -14.99
CA ALA A 122 -41.79 -3.79 -15.91
C ALA A 122 -41.43 -4.13 -17.37
N SER A 123 -40.23 -3.75 -17.82
CA SER A 123 -39.76 -4.04 -19.18
C SER A 123 -39.61 -5.54 -19.46
N VAL A 124 -39.21 -6.34 -18.46
CA VAL A 124 -39.12 -7.81 -18.58
C VAL A 124 -40.50 -8.45 -18.60
N SER A 125 -41.48 -7.88 -17.88
CA SER A 125 -42.86 -8.37 -17.88
C SER A 125 -43.61 -8.10 -19.19
N GLU A 126 -43.20 -7.11 -19.96
CA GLU A 126 -43.78 -6.78 -21.28
C GLU A 126 -43.15 -7.56 -22.44
N MET A 127 -42.02 -8.24 -22.23
CA MET A 127 -41.36 -9.02 -23.26
C MET A 127 -42.10 -10.33 -23.55
N SER A 128 -42.16 -10.69 -24.84
CA SER A 128 -42.66 -11.99 -25.28
C SER A 128 -41.72 -13.13 -24.85
N GLU A 129 -42.26 -14.35 -24.73
CA GLU A 129 -41.48 -15.53 -24.34
C GLU A 129 -40.27 -15.79 -25.28
N SER A 130 -40.43 -15.52 -26.58
CA SER A 130 -39.34 -15.60 -27.55
C SER A 130 -38.21 -14.61 -27.28
N GLU A 131 -38.55 -13.38 -26.89
CA GLU A 131 -37.55 -12.35 -26.57
C GLU A 131 -36.83 -12.67 -25.26
N LEU A 132 -37.55 -13.23 -24.28
CA LEU A 132 -36.94 -13.73 -23.04
C LEU A 132 -35.92 -14.83 -23.31
N ARG A 133 -36.25 -15.80 -24.18
CA ARG A 133 -35.31 -16.88 -24.56
C ARG A 133 -34.05 -16.32 -25.23
N VAL A 134 -34.19 -15.36 -26.13
CA VAL A 134 -33.06 -14.69 -26.79
C VAL A 134 -32.20 -13.92 -25.77
N LEU A 135 -32.84 -13.22 -24.83
CA LEU A 135 -32.14 -12.50 -23.77
C LEU A 135 -31.35 -13.47 -22.88
N VAL A 136 -31.94 -14.60 -22.49
CA VAL A 136 -31.25 -15.63 -21.68
C VAL A 136 -30.03 -16.18 -22.41
N VAL A 137 -30.15 -16.52 -23.70
CA VAL A 137 -29.01 -17.00 -24.50
C VAL A 137 -27.89 -15.96 -24.55
N ARG A 138 -28.23 -14.68 -24.77
CA ARG A 138 -27.25 -13.59 -24.78
C ARG A 138 -26.59 -13.38 -23.42
N LEU A 139 -27.36 -13.51 -22.33
CA LEU A 139 -26.82 -13.41 -20.97
C LEU A 139 -25.87 -14.56 -20.66
N MET A 140 -26.18 -15.79 -21.09
CA MET A 140 -25.29 -16.94 -20.94
C MET A 140 -23.97 -16.72 -21.69
N ASP A 141 -24.04 -16.31 -22.96
CA ASP A 141 -22.83 -15.98 -23.75
C ASP A 141 -21.98 -14.88 -23.09
N ARG A 142 -22.64 -13.88 -22.48
CA ARG A 142 -21.94 -12.82 -21.74
C ARG A 142 -21.27 -13.34 -20.45
N ILE A 143 -21.90 -14.28 -19.75
CA ILE A 143 -21.33 -14.91 -18.56
C ILE A 143 -20.08 -15.69 -18.95
N ASP A 144 -20.12 -16.48 -20.03
CA ASP A 144 -18.99 -17.26 -20.51
C ASP A 144 -17.80 -16.35 -20.89
N GLN A 145 -18.07 -15.23 -21.58
CA GLN A 145 -17.06 -14.22 -21.90
C GLN A 145 -16.40 -13.63 -20.63
N LEU A 146 -17.20 -13.31 -19.61
CA LEU A 146 -16.68 -12.75 -18.35
C LEU A 146 -15.86 -13.78 -17.58
N GLN A 147 -16.27 -15.05 -17.57
CA GLN A 147 -15.50 -16.13 -16.97
C GLN A 147 -14.13 -16.31 -17.65
N ALA A 148 -14.08 -16.30 -18.98
CA ALA A 148 -12.83 -16.35 -19.72
C ALA A 148 -11.92 -15.14 -19.45
N GLN A 149 -12.49 -13.94 -19.26
CA GLN A 149 -11.71 -12.76 -18.87
C GLN A 149 -11.14 -12.89 -17.46
N ILE A 150 -11.91 -13.43 -16.51
CA ILE A 150 -11.43 -13.67 -15.14
C ILE A 150 -10.30 -14.70 -15.16
N GLU A 151 -10.45 -15.81 -15.89
CA GLU A 151 -9.40 -16.82 -16.02
C GLU A 151 -8.11 -16.24 -16.61
N LYS A 152 -8.24 -15.41 -17.66
CA LYS A 152 -7.10 -14.70 -18.24
C LYS A 152 -6.43 -13.76 -17.24
N LEU A 153 -7.20 -12.93 -16.53
CA LEU A 153 -6.66 -12.00 -15.54
C LEU A 153 -6.00 -12.73 -14.36
N GLN A 154 -6.54 -13.88 -13.94
CA GLN A 154 -5.95 -14.71 -12.90
C GLN A 154 -4.61 -15.32 -13.37
N ALA A 155 -4.53 -15.77 -14.62
CA ALA A 155 -3.28 -16.27 -15.20
C ALA A 155 -2.21 -15.18 -15.30
N ASP A 156 -2.59 -13.94 -15.65
CA ASP A 156 -1.67 -12.79 -15.72
C ASP A 156 -1.15 -12.36 -14.34
N VAL A 157 -1.91 -12.58 -13.25
CA VAL A 157 -1.49 -12.24 -11.86
C VAL A 157 -0.53 -13.27 -11.27
N ILE A 158 -0.57 -14.51 -11.74
CA ILE A 158 0.28 -15.61 -11.23
C ILE A 158 1.69 -15.60 -11.88
N ASN A 159 1.84 -14.98 -13.05
CA ASN A 159 3.12 -14.82 -13.76
C ASN A 159 3.82 -13.51 -13.41
#